data_AF-A0A2N2SH42-F1
#
_entry.id   AF-A0A2N2SH42-F1
#
_cell.length_a   1.000
_cell.length_b   1.000
_cell.length_c   1.000
_cell.angle_alpha   90.00
_cell.angle_beta   90.00
_cell.angle_gamma   90.00
#
_symmetry.space_group_name_H-M   'P 1'
#
loop_
_entity.id
_entity.type
_entity.pdbx_description
1 polymer ?
#
loop_
_entity_poly.entity_id
_entity_poly.type
_entity_poly.pdbx_seq_one_letter_code
_entity_poly.pdbx_strand_id
1 'polypeptide(L)'
;IIRLERIDRPEPPLLAPEQNYFLRENIKLRLLSARIALLRHDEVSYRADLRATEKWLQEHFDMRESASKIMLATIRQLSADNIVIEVPDINESLTLVNKYKLTLERSKPAEKAAPAREQQP
;
A
#
# COMPACT_ATOMS: atom_id res chain seq x y z
N ILE A 1 -16.29 -5.07 27.47
CA ILE A 1 -15.84 -4.29 28.65
C ILE A 1 -14.78 -3.32 28.16
N ILE A 2 -14.99 -2.02 28.28
CA ILE A 2 -14.07 -0.97 27.79
C ILE A 2 -13.53 -0.27 29.03
N ARG A 3 -12.20 -0.28 29.23
CA ARG A 3 -11.54 0.44 30.32
C ARG A 3 -10.78 1.62 29.72
N LEU A 4 -11.23 2.83 30.04
CA LEU A 4 -10.61 4.08 29.61
C LEU A 4 -9.78 4.58 30.80
N GLU A 5 -8.47 4.34 30.80
CA GLU A 5 -7.57 5.00 31.76
C GLU A 5 -7.03 6.27 31.14
N ARG A 6 -7.51 7.39 31.68
CA ARG A 6 -7.02 8.75 31.39
C ARG A 6 -5.75 8.95 32.20
N ILE A 7 -4.60 9.04 31.55
CA ILE A 7 -3.33 9.36 32.20
C ILE A 7 -3.09 10.85 32.03
N ASP A 8 -3.56 11.63 33.01
CA ASP A 8 -3.08 12.98 33.26
C ASP A 8 -1.65 12.85 33.81
N ARG A 9 -0.65 13.36 33.07
CA ARG A 9 0.78 13.27 33.45
C ARG A 9 1.03 13.97 34.80
N PRO A 10 1.82 13.35 35.69
CA PRO A 10 3.18 13.81 35.91
C PRO A 10 4.19 12.64 35.90
N GLU A 11 5.46 12.94 35.60
CA GLU A 11 6.59 12.00 35.41
C GLU A 11 6.80 10.93 36.52
N PRO A 12 7.55 9.84 36.24
CA PRO A 12 7.00 8.48 36.21
C PRO A 12 7.23 7.69 37.51
N PRO A 13 6.19 7.04 38.07
CA PRO A 13 6.41 5.73 38.68
C PRO A 13 6.53 4.76 37.49
N LEU A 14 7.70 4.13 37.33
CA LEU A 14 7.99 3.03 36.39
C LEU A 14 6.70 2.41 35.82
N LEU A 15 6.38 2.70 34.55
CA LEU A 15 5.26 2.09 33.83
C LEU A 15 5.27 0.60 34.17
N ALA A 16 4.18 0.09 34.75
CA ALA A 16 4.11 -1.30 35.17
C ALA A 16 4.63 -2.18 34.01
N PRO A 17 5.56 -3.13 34.24
CA PRO A 17 6.29 -3.84 33.17
C PRO A 17 5.42 -4.36 32.01
N GLU A 18 4.18 -4.73 32.31
CA GLU A 18 3.10 -5.05 31.39
C GLU A 18 2.87 -4.00 30.28
N GLN A 19 2.85 -2.71 30.63
CA GLN A 19 2.49 -1.61 29.72
C GLN A 19 3.55 -1.37 28.63
N ASN A 20 4.83 -1.53 28.97
CA ASN A 20 5.92 -1.44 27.99
C ASN A 20 5.89 -2.60 27.00
N TYR A 21 5.53 -3.81 27.48
CA TYR A 21 5.33 -4.96 26.62
C TYR A 21 4.20 -4.71 25.60
N PHE A 22 3.01 -4.27 26.04
CA PHE A 22 1.90 -3.98 25.13
C PHE A 22 2.22 -2.89 24.11
N LEU A 23 2.95 -1.86 24.51
CA LEU A 23 3.37 -0.78 23.62
C LEU A 23 4.29 -1.31 22.50
N ARG A 24 5.26 -2.15 22.85
CA ARG A 24 6.16 -2.79 21.88
C ARG A 24 5.40 -3.70 20.93
N GLU A 25 4.47 -4.50 21.44
CA GLU A 25 3.63 -5.37 20.60
C GLU A 25 2.75 -4.55 19.65
N ASN A 26 2.16 -3.45 20.11
CA ASN A 26 1.36 -2.60 19.23
C ASN A 26 2.21 -1.99 18.10
N ILE A 27 3.42 -1.51 18.42
CA ILE A 27 4.35 -1.00 17.40
C ILE A 27 4.69 -2.10 16.39
N LYS A 28 4.97 -3.34 16.84
CA LYS A 28 5.22 -4.46 15.93
C LYS A 28 4.02 -4.71 15.00
N LEU A 29 2.82 -4.71 15.55
CA LEU A 29 1.58 -4.91 14.77
C LEU A 29 1.39 -3.80 13.73
N ARG A 30 1.63 -2.53 14.10
CA ARG A 30 1.57 -1.40 13.16
C ARG A 30 2.61 -1.51 12.05
N LEU A 31 3.84 -1.91 12.38
CA LEU A 31 4.89 -2.09 11.38
C LEU A 31 4.58 -3.26 10.43
N LEU A 32 3.97 -4.34 10.94
CA LEU A 32 3.50 -5.44 10.10
C LEU A 32 2.37 -4.97 9.16
N SER A 33 1.43 -4.18 9.67
CA SER A 33 0.36 -3.56 8.88
C SER A 33 0.94 -2.66 7.77
N ALA A 34 1.89 -1.78 8.10
CA ALA A 34 2.59 -0.94 7.14
C ALA A 34 3.26 -1.78 6.04
N ARG A 35 3.93 -2.87 6.41
CA ARG A 35 4.56 -3.77 5.43
C ARG A 35 3.55 -4.38 4.46
N ILE A 36 2.39 -4.82 4.96
CA ILE A 36 1.32 -5.35 4.11
C ILE A 36 0.77 -4.25 3.19
N ALA A 37 0.55 -3.04 3.71
CA ALA A 37 0.09 -1.90 2.92
C ALA A 37 1.08 -1.55 1.79
N LEU A 38 2.38 -1.56 2.09
CA LEU A 38 3.45 -1.37 1.11
C LEU A 38 3.38 -2.41 -0.02
N LEU A 39 3.27 -3.70 0.33
CA LEU A 39 3.16 -4.80 -0.64
C LEU A 39 1.87 -4.73 -1.48
N ARG A 40 0.83 -4.09 -0.97
CA ARG A 40 -0.45 -3.87 -1.65
C ARG A 40 -0.50 -2.56 -2.42
N HIS A 41 0.59 -1.80 -2.46
CA HIS A 41 0.63 -0.45 -3.05
C HIS A 41 -0.37 0.53 -2.41
N ASP A 42 -0.77 0.30 -1.16
CA ASP A 42 -1.62 1.19 -0.38
C ASP A 42 -0.74 2.18 0.39
N GLU A 43 -0.31 3.23 -0.31
CA GLU A 43 0.56 4.28 0.25
C GLU A 43 -0.10 5.03 1.40
N VAL A 44 -1.42 5.24 1.35
CA VAL A 44 -2.16 5.97 2.38
C VAL A 44 -2.07 5.23 3.72
N SER A 45 -2.38 3.94 3.72
CA SER A 45 -2.30 3.09 4.91
C SER A 45 -0.85 2.93 5.40
N TYR A 46 0.11 2.72 4.49
CA TYR A 46 1.54 2.66 4.84
C TYR A 46 2.01 3.91 5.58
N ARG A 47 1.74 5.11 5.02
CA ARG A 47 2.15 6.37 5.64
C ARG A 47 1.41 6.64 6.95
N ALA A 48 0.14 6.22 7.06
CA ALA A 48 -0.62 6.36 8.30
C ALA A 48 -0.02 5.52 9.43
N ASP A 49 0.37 4.27 9.14
CA ASP A 49 0.96 3.38 10.13
C ASP A 49 2.37 3.82 10.57
N LEU A 50 3.20 4.34 9.65
CA LEU A 50 4.50 4.91 10.00
C LEU A 50 4.38 6.16 10.88
N ARG A 51 3.48 7.09 10.55
CA ARG A 51 3.25 8.30 11.37
C ARG A 51 2.76 7.97 12.78
N ALA A 52 1.86 7.00 12.90
CA ALA A 52 1.38 6.56 14.19
C ALA A 52 2.49 5.90 15.02
N THR A 53 3.34 5.10 14.38
CA THR A 53 4.50 4.49 15.03
C THR A 53 5.50 5.55 15.50
N GLU A 54 5.82 6.53 14.66
CA GLU A 54 6.68 7.66 15.03
C GLU A 54 6.12 8.41 16.25
N LYS A 55 4.82 8.74 16.24
CA LYS A 55 4.16 9.43 17.35
C LYS A 55 4.30 8.64 18.65
N TRP A 56 4.01 7.35 18.62
CA TRP A 56 4.04 6.50 19.81
C TRP A 56 5.46 6.32 20.34
N LEU A 57 6.45 6.25 19.46
CA LEU A 57 7.85 6.19 19.84
C LEU A 57 8.21 7.47 20.63
N GLN A 58 7.89 8.65 20.09
CA GLN A 58 8.16 9.94 20.75
C GLN A 58 7.41 10.14 22.07
N GLU A 59 6.18 9.66 22.17
CA GLU A 59 5.32 9.87 23.35
C GLU A 59 5.67 8.94 24.53
N HIS A 60 6.24 7.77 24.26
CA HIS A 60 6.32 6.70 25.25
C HIS A 60 7.71 6.06 25.42
N PHE A 61 8.68 6.31 24.54
CA PHE A 61 10.04 5.79 24.68
C PHE A 61 11.02 6.88 25.10
N ASP A 62 12.07 6.49 25.84
CA ASP A 62 13.14 7.42 26.19
C ASP A 62 13.98 7.72 24.94
N MET A 63 13.88 8.96 24.46
CA MET A 63 14.65 9.48 23.32
C MET A 63 16.14 9.69 23.64
N ARG A 64 16.59 9.44 24.87
CA ARG A 64 18.02 9.44 25.24
C ARG A 64 18.70 8.12 24.88
N GLU A 65 17.94 7.02 24.85
CA GLU A 65 18.46 5.71 24.46
C GLU A 65 18.83 5.66 22.98
N SER A 66 19.99 5.08 22.68
CA SER A 66 20.49 4.92 21.32
C SER A 66 19.52 4.13 20.44
N ALA A 67 18.93 3.05 20.97
CA ALA A 67 17.99 2.21 20.24
C ALA A 67 16.73 2.98 19.80
N SER A 68 16.14 3.78 20.70
CA SER A 68 14.97 4.62 20.38
C SER A 68 15.29 5.65 19.29
N LYS A 69 16.47 6.28 19.36
CA LYS A 69 16.92 7.25 18.34
C LYS A 69 17.10 6.60 16.97
N ILE A 70 17.75 5.44 16.93
CA ILE A 70 17.96 4.67 15.69
C ILE A 70 16.62 4.29 15.09
N MET A 71 15.71 3.75 15.91
CA MET A 71 14.38 3.36 15.45
C MET A 71 13.60 4.56 14.89
N LEU A 72 13.61 5.70 15.59
CA LEU A 72 12.95 6.91 15.12
C LEU A 72 13.52 7.40 13.79
N ALA A 73 14.85 7.39 13.66
CA ALA A 73 15.53 7.80 12.43
C ALA A 73 15.14 6.88 11.26
N THR A 74 15.11 5.56 11.47
CA THR A 74 14.70 4.58 10.45
C THR A 74 13.26 4.80 10.00
N ILE A 75 12.32 5.02 10.93
CA ILE A 75 10.91 5.29 10.59
C ILE A 75 10.77 6.58 9.77
N ARG A 76 11.53 7.63 10.11
CA ARG A 76 11.53 8.89 9.37
C ARG A 76 12.09 8.72 7.97
N GLN A 77 13.18 7.96 7.81
CA GLN A 77 13.74 7.65 6.50
C GLN A 77 12.72 6.90 5.63
N LEU A 78 12.12 5.84 6.16
CA LEU A 78 11.08 5.06 5.47
C LEU A 78 9.83 5.88 5.11
N SER A 79 9.54 6.93 5.88
CA SER A 79 8.44 7.86 5.61
C SER A 79 8.79 8.90 4.53
N ALA A 80 10.06 9.26 4.40
CA ALA A 80 10.56 10.22 3.42
C ALA A 80 10.78 9.58 2.04
N ASP A 81 11.08 8.29 2.01
CA ASP A 81 11.26 7.54 0.77
C ASP A 81 9.95 7.54 -0.05
N ASN A 82 10.05 7.93 -1.33
CA ASN A 82 8.94 7.81 -2.27
C ASN A 82 8.81 6.34 -2.69
N ILE A 83 7.63 5.76 -2.45
CA ILE A 83 7.30 4.46 -3.01
C ILE A 83 7.01 4.67 -4.49
N VAL A 84 8.04 4.56 -5.34
CA VAL A 84 7.87 4.63 -6.79
C VAL A 84 7.17 3.34 -7.24
N ILE A 85 5.89 3.45 -7.52
CA ILE A 85 5.08 2.36 -8.08
C ILE A 85 5.07 2.57 -9.59
N GLU A 86 5.97 1.91 -10.30
CA GLU A 86 5.85 1.79 -11.75
C GLU A 86 4.64 0.89 -12.04
N VAL A 87 3.53 1.52 -12.44
CA VAL A 87 2.40 0.78 -13.01
C VAL A 87 2.85 0.32 -14.40
N PRO A 88 2.82 -0.99 -14.72
CA PRO A 88 3.17 -1.46 -16.05
C PRO A 88 2.21 -0.82 -17.07
N ASP A 89 2.79 -0.18 -18.08
CA ASP A 89 2.01 0.43 -19.16
C ASP A 89 1.36 -0.68 -20.02
N ILE A 90 0.03 -0.64 -20.11
CA ILE A 90 -0.78 -1.57 -20.92
C ILE A 90 -1.03 -1.07 -22.35
N ASN A 91 -0.43 0.05 -22.75
CA ASN A 91 -0.57 0.64 -24.07
C ASN A 91 -0.24 -0.35 -25.20
N GLU A 92 0.77 -1.20 -25.02
CA GLU A 92 1.13 -2.20 -26.03
C GLU A 92 0.00 -3.23 -26.23
N SER A 93 -0.56 -3.75 -25.13
CA SER A 93 -1.70 -4.67 -25.17
C SER A 93 -2.95 -4.02 -25.79
N LEU A 94 -3.25 -2.77 -25.43
CA LEU A 94 -4.35 -1.98 -26.02
C LEU A 94 -4.16 -1.77 -27.53
N THR A 95 -2.93 -1.49 -27.95
CA THR A 95 -2.60 -1.29 -29.37
C THR A 95 -2.77 -2.59 -30.16
N LEU A 96 -2.40 -3.73 -29.59
CA LEU A 96 -2.56 -5.05 -30.20
C LEU A 96 -4.03 -5.44 -30.37
N VAL A 97 -4.88 -5.19 -29.35
CA VAL A 97 -6.33 -5.45 -29.43
C VAL A 97 -6.99 -4.59 -30.50
N ASN A 98 -6.64 -3.30 -30.57
CA ASN A 98 -7.16 -2.40 -31.60
C ASN A 98 -6.74 -2.83 -33.01
N LYS A 99 -5.47 -3.22 -33.20
CA LYS A 99 -4.99 -3.79 -34.47
C LYS A 99 -5.78 -5.05 -34.84
N TYR A 100 -6.00 -5.95 -33.89
CA TYR A 100 -6.77 -7.17 -34.12
C TYR A 100 -8.22 -6.87 -34.50
N LYS A 101 -8.89 -5.95 -33.79
CA LYS A 101 -10.25 -5.50 -34.12
C LYS A 101 -10.33 -4.92 -35.53
N LEU A 102 -9.38 -4.08 -35.93
CA LEU A 102 -9.31 -3.52 -37.28
C LEU A 102 -9.13 -4.62 -38.34
N THR A 103 -8.35 -5.66 -38.07
CA THR A 103 -8.20 -6.80 -39.00
C THR A 103 -9.49 -7.63 -39.13
N LEU A 104 -10.27 -7.78 -38.05
CA LEU A 104 -11.58 -8.44 -38.07
C LEU A 104 -12.64 -7.64 -38.84
N GLU A 105 -12.66 -6.31 -38.65
CA GLU A 105 -13.59 -5.44 -39.38
C GLU A 105 -13.26 -5.41 -40.87
N ARG A 106 -11.99 -5.54 -41.22
CA ARG A 106 -11.49 -5.60 -42.60
C ARG A 106 -11.68 -6.97 -43.26
N SER A 107 -11.82 -8.05 -42.50
CA SER A 107 -12.17 -9.38 -43.02
C SER A 107 -13.68 -9.63 -43.14
N LYS A 108 -14.52 -8.85 -42.43
CA LYS A 108 -15.99 -8.86 -42.53
C LYS A 108 -16.65 -8.36 -43.84
N PRO A 109 -16.01 -7.74 -44.85
CA PRO A 109 -16.71 -7.35 -46.08
C PRO A 109 -16.99 -8.47 -47.09
N ALA A 110 -16.35 -9.65 -46.96
CA ALA A 110 -16.44 -10.70 -47.98
C ALA A 110 -17.59 -11.71 -47.77
N GLU A 111 -18.19 -11.78 -46.58
CA GLU A 111 -19.27 -12.75 -46.29
C GLU A 111 -20.66 -12.28 -46.78
N LYS A 112 -20.81 -11.02 -47.18
CA LYS A 112 -22.08 -10.48 -47.70
C LYS A 112 -22.18 -10.38 -49.23
N ALA A 113 -21.21 -10.87 -50.00
CA ALA A 113 -21.24 -10.79 -51.46
C ALA A 113 -21.09 -12.16 -52.16
N ALA A 114 -22.24 -12.75 -52.50
CA ALA A 114 -22.50 -13.76 -53.55
C ALA A 114 -22.09 -15.22 -53.27
N PRO A 115 -22.94 -16.22 -53.64
CA PRO A 115 -23.33 -16.41 -55.04
C PRO A 115 -24.84 -16.67 -55.28
N ALA A 116 -25.42 -15.93 -56.23
CA ALA A 116 -26.58 -16.39 -56.99
C ALA A 116 -26.14 -16.56 -58.45
N ARG A 117 -25.69 -17.76 -58.79
CA ARG A 117 -25.59 -18.23 -60.18
C ARG A 117 -26.69 -19.27 -60.39
N GLU A 118 -27.79 -18.82 -60.97
CA GLU A 118 -28.80 -19.64 -61.65
C GLU A 118 -29.43 -18.71 -62.70
N GLN A 119 -29.64 -19.02 -63.97
CA GLN A 119 -29.42 -20.19 -64.82
C GLN A 119 -29.40 -19.63 -66.27
N GLN A 120 -28.57 -20.23 -67.13
CA GLN A 120 -28.67 -20.14 -68.59
C GLN A 120 -29.83 -21.06 -69.08
N PRO A 121 -30.44 -20.84 -70.26
CA PRO A 121 -29.75 -20.75 -71.56
C PRO A 121 -30.07 -19.53 -72.42
#